data_AF-A0A2P4XHU2-F1
#
_entry.id   AF-A0A2P4XHU2-F1
#
_cell.length_a   1.000
_cell.length_b   1.000
_cell.length_c   1.000
_cell.angle_alpha   90.00
_cell.angle_beta   90.00
_cell.angle_gamma   90.00
#
_symmetry.space_group_name_H-M   'P 1'
#
loop_
_entity.id
_entity.type
_entity.pdbx_description
1 polymer ?
#
loop_
_entity_poly.entity_id
_entity_poly.type
_entity_poly.pdbx_seq_one_letter_code
_entity_poly.pdbx_strand_id
1 'polypeptide(L)'
;MADTRELAAQLRASLSALKRDVATSFRLCGRDFGVLGSELLSALERGRQHERASVDALAHERAARGQLETRLAELQGNIRVLCRVRPMPVAPGSSGEESESTSPERRRKRIQVASAQELSVFSPVDGALYKSFSFSRVFHEQHAQLTVFKEVAPLVRSAVTGHHACVFAYGQTGAGKTHTM
;
A
#
# COMPACT_ATOMS: atom_id res chain seq x y z
N MET A 1 -53.86 -46.64 61.05
CA MET A 1 -54.06 -45.17 61.03
C MET A 1 -52.81 -44.36 61.39
N ALA A 2 -51.76 -44.96 61.98
CA ALA A 2 -50.49 -44.27 62.25
C ALA A 2 -49.64 -44.07 60.97
N ASP A 3 -49.53 -45.09 60.11
CA ASP A 3 -48.71 -45.06 58.89
C ASP A 3 -49.11 -43.97 57.86
N THR A 4 -50.40 -43.68 57.72
CA THR A 4 -50.88 -42.67 56.76
C THR A 4 -50.54 -41.25 57.17
N ARG A 5 -50.43 -40.98 58.49
CA ARG A 5 -50.01 -39.66 59.00
C ARG A 5 -48.50 -39.46 58.87
N GLU A 6 -47.73 -40.52 59.04
CA GLU A 6 -46.27 -40.49 58.88
C GLU A 6 -45.88 -40.31 57.40
N LEU A 7 -46.55 -41.02 56.49
CA LEU A 7 -46.36 -40.85 55.04
C LEU A 7 -46.72 -39.42 54.58
N ALA A 8 -47.80 -38.83 55.12
CA ALA A 8 -48.20 -37.46 54.80
C ALA A 8 -47.24 -36.40 55.39
N ALA A 9 -46.56 -36.69 56.50
CA ALA A 9 -45.52 -35.84 57.06
C ALA A 9 -44.24 -35.92 56.22
N GLN A 10 -43.84 -37.11 55.78
CA GLN A 10 -42.72 -37.32 54.86
C GLN A 10 -42.94 -36.61 53.52
N LEU A 11 -44.12 -36.76 52.90
CA LEU A 11 -44.47 -36.08 51.65
C LEU A 11 -44.40 -34.54 51.78
N ARG A 12 -44.91 -33.98 52.89
CA ARG A 12 -44.80 -32.53 53.14
C ARG A 12 -43.35 -32.09 53.33
N ALA A 13 -42.54 -32.89 54.03
CA ALA A 13 -41.11 -32.60 54.19
C ALA A 13 -40.39 -32.60 52.83
N SER A 14 -40.62 -33.61 51.99
CA SER A 14 -40.07 -33.70 50.63
C SER A 14 -40.51 -32.55 49.73
N LEU A 15 -41.80 -32.17 49.76
CA LEU A 15 -42.32 -31.04 48.96
C LEU A 15 -41.73 -29.70 49.44
N SER A 16 -41.53 -29.54 50.76
CA SER A 16 -40.87 -28.36 51.31
C SER A 16 -39.38 -28.28 50.94
N ALA A 17 -38.70 -29.42 50.83
CA ALA A 17 -37.31 -29.52 50.39
C ALA A 17 -37.20 -29.17 48.90
N LEU A 18 -38.04 -29.79 48.06
CA LEU A 18 -38.08 -29.49 46.62
C LEU A 18 -38.40 -28.01 46.34
N LYS A 19 -39.31 -27.40 47.11
CA LYS A 19 -39.64 -25.98 46.98
C LYS A 19 -38.43 -25.08 47.33
N ARG A 20 -37.62 -25.48 48.31
CA ARG A 20 -36.36 -24.79 48.66
C ARG A 20 -35.30 -24.99 47.57
N ASP A 21 -35.19 -26.18 47.00
CA ASP A 21 -34.22 -26.50 45.95
C ASP A 21 -34.52 -25.76 44.63
N VAL A 22 -35.80 -25.65 44.25
CA VAL A 22 -36.21 -24.83 43.10
C VAL A 22 -35.95 -23.35 43.37
N ALA A 23 -36.29 -22.85 44.57
CA ALA A 23 -36.07 -21.45 44.93
C ALA A 23 -34.57 -21.08 45.06
N THR A 24 -33.71 -22.03 45.37
CA THR A 24 -32.25 -21.82 45.39
C THR A 24 -31.68 -21.89 43.99
N SER A 25 -32.11 -22.86 43.17
CA SER A 25 -31.72 -22.95 41.75
C SER A 25 -32.05 -21.69 40.97
N PHE A 26 -33.25 -21.12 41.15
CA PHE A 26 -33.64 -19.88 40.48
C PHE A 26 -32.79 -18.67 40.92
N ARG A 27 -32.41 -18.63 42.21
CA ARG A 27 -31.54 -17.57 42.76
C ARG A 27 -30.10 -17.69 42.24
N LEU A 28 -29.57 -18.91 42.17
CA LEU A 28 -28.23 -19.17 41.62
C LEU A 28 -28.20 -18.81 40.14
N CYS A 29 -29.18 -19.31 39.38
CA CYS A 29 -29.31 -19.03 37.95
C CYS A 29 -29.41 -17.52 37.66
N GLY A 30 -30.22 -16.78 38.44
CA GLY A 30 -30.29 -15.31 38.31
C GLY A 30 -28.96 -14.60 38.62
N ARG A 31 -28.19 -15.10 39.59
CA ARG A 31 -26.86 -14.56 39.90
C ARG A 31 -25.86 -14.85 38.78
N ASP A 32 -25.86 -16.07 38.26
CA ASP A 32 -24.97 -16.51 37.19
C ASP A 32 -25.27 -15.75 35.89
N PHE A 33 -26.55 -15.55 35.53
CA PHE A 33 -26.93 -14.71 34.39
C PHE A 33 -26.52 -13.24 34.58
N GLY A 34 -26.58 -12.72 35.81
CA GLY A 34 -26.11 -11.36 36.11
C GLY A 34 -24.60 -11.22 35.89
N VAL A 35 -23.81 -12.18 36.37
CA VAL A 35 -22.36 -12.22 36.16
C VAL A 35 -22.05 -12.33 34.66
N LEU A 36 -22.66 -13.29 33.97
CA LEU A 36 -22.45 -13.50 32.53
C LEU A 36 -22.81 -12.26 31.70
N GLY A 37 -23.92 -11.58 32.04
CA GLY A 37 -24.33 -10.34 31.38
C GLY A 37 -23.33 -9.21 31.60
N SER A 38 -22.78 -9.07 32.81
CA SER A 38 -21.74 -8.08 33.10
C SER A 38 -20.43 -8.39 32.37
N GLU A 39 -20.03 -9.66 32.28
CA GLU A 39 -18.85 -10.09 31.54
C GLU A 39 -19.01 -9.82 30.04
N LEU A 40 -20.19 -10.13 29.46
CA LEU A 40 -20.47 -9.88 28.05
C LEU A 40 -20.43 -8.38 27.72
N LEU A 41 -21.06 -7.53 28.53
CA LEU A 41 -21.00 -6.07 28.35
C LEU A 41 -19.56 -5.57 28.41
N SER A 42 -18.79 -6.02 29.40
CA SER A 42 -17.37 -5.64 29.51
C SER A 42 -16.53 -6.12 28.32
N ALA A 43 -16.85 -7.28 27.73
CA ALA A 43 -16.17 -7.80 26.56
C ALA A 43 -16.52 -6.98 25.30
N LEU A 44 -17.78 -6.58 25.13
CA LEU A 44 -18.22 -5.72 24.03
C LEU A 44 -17.60 -4.31 24.12
N GLU A 45 -17.53 -3.74 25.32
CA GLU A 45 -16.88 -2.44 25.55
C GLU A 45 -15.39 -2.49 25.22
N ARG A 46 -14.68 -3.53 25.69
CA ARG A 46 -13.28 -3.76 25.33
C ARG A 46 -13.11 -3.93 23.82
N GLY A 47 -14.00 -4.68 23.17
CA GLY A 47 -14.00 -4.84 21.71
C GLY A 47 -14.13 -3.50 20.98
N ARG A 48 -15.11 -2.67 21.37
CA ARG A 48 -15.28 -1.32 20.78
C ARG A 48 -14.11 -0.39 21.07
N GLN A 49 -13.53 -0.45 22.27
CA GLN A 49 -12.35 0.34 22.61
C GLN A 49 -11.14 -0.08 21.77
N HIS A 50 -10.92 -1.38 21.59
CA HIS A 50 -9.87 -1.88 20.70
C HIS A 50 -10.07 -1.45 19.25
N GLU A 51 -11.30 -1.51 18.74
CA GLU A 51 -11.61 -1.10 17.39
C GLU A 51 -11.37 0.41 17.20
N ARG A 52 -11.86 1.24 18.11
CA ARG A 52 -11.60 2.69 18.10
C ARG A 52 -10.12 3.01 18.20
N ALA A 53 -9.40 2.40 19.13
CA ALA A 53 -7.97 2.59 19.28
C ALA A 53 -7.20 2.19 18.00
N SER A 54 -7.64 1.13 17.32
CA SER A 54 -7.04 0.68 16.05
C SER A 54 -7.31 1.68 14.91
N VAL A 55 -8.53 2.20 14.83
CA VAL A 55 -8.91 3.24 13.83
C VAL A 55 -8.12 4.52 14.08
N ASP A 56 -8.03 4.96 15.33
CA ASP A 56 -7.28 6.16 15.70
C ASP A 56 -5.79 5.99 15.42
N ALA A 57 -5.19 4.84 15.77
CA ALA A 57 -3.80 4.54 15.46
C ALA A 57 -3.54 4.55 13.94
N LEU A 58 -4.44 3.96 13.15
CA LEU A 58 -4.35 3.99 11.68
C LEU A 58 -4.48 5.41 11.11
N ALA A 59 -5.33 6.24 11.70
CA ALA A 59 -5.47 7.64 11.30
C ALA A 59 -4.18 8.44 11.60
N HIS A 60 -3.59 8.26 12.77
CA HIS A 60 -2.31 8.88 13.13
C HIS A 60 -1.18 8.45 12.20
N GLU A 61 -1.05 7.15 11.91
CA GLU A 61 -0.06 6.63 10.95
C GLU A 61 -0.26 7.20 9.55
N ARG A 62 -1.50 7.28 9.05
CA ARG A 62 -1.79 7.89 7.75
C ARG A 62 -1.42 9.37 7.70
N ALA A 63 -1.71 10.12 8.76
CA ALA A 63 -1.35 11.53 8.86
C ALA A 63 0.17 11.73 8.90
N ALA A 64 0.88 10.95 9.71
CA ALA A 64 2.34 10.97 9.79
C ALA A 64 2.97 10.61 8.43
N ARG A 65 2.47 9.58 7.75
CA ARG A 65 2.92 9.20 6.41
C ARG A 65 2.73 10.32 5.40
N GLY A 66 1.58 11.00 5.43
CA GLY A 66 1.32 12.14 4.55
C GLY A 66 2.32 13.28 4.77
N GLN A 67 2.63 13.62 6.03
CA GLN A 67 3.63 14.65 6.35
C GLN A 67 5.03 14.27 5.86
N LEU A 68 5.43 13.00 6.02
CA LEU A 68 6.72 12.52 5.54
C LEU A 68 6.81 12.52 4.01
N GLU A 69 5.73 12.13 3.33
CA GLU A 69 5.67 12.18 1.85
C GLU A 69 5.82 13.63 1.34
N THR A 70 5.17 14.61 1.97
CA THR A 70 5.34 16.03 1.63
C THR A 70 6.77 16.51 1.85
N ARG A 71 7.36 16.23 3.02
CA ARG A 71 8.74 16.62 3.32
C ARG A 71 9.74 15.99 2.37
N LEU A 72 9.55 14.72 2.01
CA LEU A 72 10.41 14.04 1.03
C LEU A 72 10.31 14.71 -0.34
N ALA A 73 9.12 15.09 -0.78
CA ALA A 73 8.93 15.81 -2.04
C ALA A 73 9.63 17.18 -2.03
N GLU A 74 9.50 17.93 -0.93
CA GLU A 74 10.19 19.22 -0.76
C GLU A 74 11.71 19.09 -0.78
N LEU A 75 12.27 18.08 -0.09
CA LEU A 75 13.71 17.82 -0.06
C LEU A 75 14.27 17.35 -1.41
N GLN A 76 13.48 16.62 -2.20
CA GLN A 76 13.84 16.22 -3.56
C GLN A 76 13.72 17.38 -4.57
N GLY A 77 13.11 18.49 -4.17
CA GLY A 77 12.84 19.65 -5.00
C GLY A 77 11.48 19.59 -5.68
N ASN A 78 10.78 20.73 -5.67
CA ASN A 78 9.45 20.89 -6.26
C ASN A 78 9.44 20.75 -7.79
N ILE A 79 10.59 20.90 -8.44
CA ILE A 79 10.77 20.72 -9.87
C ILE A 79 11.75 19.58 -10.10
N ARG A 80 11.26 18.51 -10.75
CA ARG A 80 12.05 17.33 -11.07
C ARG A 80 12.09 17.14 -12.58
N VAL A 81 13.27 16.87 -13.11
CA VAL A 81 13.45 16.59 -14.54
C VAL A 81 13.86 15.13 -14.69
N LEU A 82 13.00 14.36 -15.35
CA LEU A 82 13.22 12.95 -15.61
C LEU A 82 13.50 12.76 -17.10
N CYS A 83 14.53 11.98 -17.42
CA CYS A 83 14.88 11.61 -18.78
C CYS A 83 14.44 10.19 -19.06
N ARG A 84 13.82 9.94 -20.22
CA ARG A 84 13.45 8.60 -20.64
C ARG A 84 13.95 8.32 -22.05
N VAL A 85 14.76 7.29 -22.19
CA VAL A 85 15.21 6.77 -23.49
C VAL A 85 14.16 5.80 -24.01
N ARG A 86 13.65 6.05 -25.21
CA ARG A 86 12.66 5.18 -25.87
C ARG A 86 13.38 3.91 -26.37
N PRO A 87 12.84 2.70 -26.13
CA PRO A 87 13.37 1.49 -26.73
C PRO A 87 13.36 1.55 -28.26
N MET A 88 14.49 1.20 -28.87
CA MET A 88 14.54 1.05 -30.33
C MET A 88 13.76 -0.20 -30.74
N PRO A 89 12.82 -0.09 -31.70
CA PRO A 89 12.19 -1.28 -32.27
C PRO A 89 13.27 -2.11 -32.96
N VAL A 90 13.52 -3.30 -32.43
CA VAL A 90 14.35 -4.31 -33.10
C VAL A 90 13.54 -4.81 -34.29
N ALA A 91 14.07 -4.69 -35.50
CA ALA A 91 13.42 -5.27 -36.66
C ALA A 91 13.27 -6.78 -36.45
N PRO A 92 12.10 -7.39 -36.75
CA PRO A 92 11.90 -8.82 -36.58
C PRO A 92 12.78 -9.54 -37.63
N GLY A 93 13.95 -10.02 -37.19
CA GLY A 93 14.92 -10.70 -38.06
C GLY A 93 16.37 -10.71 -37.56
N SER A 94 16.76 -9.87 -36.60
CA SER A 94 18.11 -9.92 -36.02
C SER A 94 18.10 -10.56 -34.63
N SER A 95 17.94 -11.89 -34.59
CA SER A 95 18.36 -12.66 -33.42
C SER A 95 19.86 -12.54 -33.27
N GLY A 96 20.28 -11.98 -32.13
CA GLY A 96 21.64 -11.89 -31.59
C GLY A 96 22.79 -12.21 -32.54
N GLU A 97 23.52 -11.19 -32.96
CA GLU A 97 24.97 -11.23 -33.08
C GLU A 97 25.49 -9.80 -33.27
N GLU A 98 26.58 -9.52 -32.57
CA GLU A 98 27.38 -8.32 -32.75
C GLU A 98 27.81 -8.25 -34.21
N SER A 99 27.10 -7.46 -35.03
CA SER A 99 27.51 -7.18 -36.40
C SER A 99 27.60 -5.69 -36.62
N GLU A 100 28.80 -5.23 -36.29
CA GLU A 100 29.36 -3.99 -36.71
C GLU A 100 29.64 -4.02 -38.21
N SER A 101 28.66 -3.78 -39.08
CA SER A 101 28.96 -3.40 -40.48
C SER A 101 27.75 -2.87 -41.27
N THR A 102 27.98 -1.73 -41.92
CA THR A 102 27.43 -1.36 -43.24
C THR A 102 25.91 -1.24 -43.42
N SER A 103 25.30 -0.26 -42.74
CA SER A 103 24.14 0.45 -43.32
C SER A 103 24.30 1.98 -43.11
N PRO A 104 23.93 2.82 -44.08
CA PRO A 104 24.16 4.28 -44.03
C PRO A 104 23.28 5.00 -42.99
N GLU A 105 22.47 4.28 -42.20
CA GLU A 105 21.66 4.81 -41.10
C GLU A 105 22.45 5.06 -39.80
N ARG A 106 23.74 4.68 -39.74
CA ARG A 106 24.59 4.65 -38.54
C ARG A 106 25.21 5.98 -38.09
N ARG A 107 24.68 7.14 -38.48
CA ARG A 107 25.07 8.45 -37.91
C ARG A 107 24.23 8.87 -36.70
N ARG A 108 23.61 7.91 -35.99
CA ARG A 108 22.89 8.21 -34.76
C ARG A 108 23.87 8.31 -33.60
N LYS A 109 23.81 9.42 -32.86
CA LYS A 109 24.57 9.59 -31.62
C LYS A 109 24.25 8.42 -30.69
N ARG A 110 25.27 7.75 -30.16
CA ARG A 110 25.09 6.67 -29.18
C ARG A 110 24.76 7.29 -27.82
N ILE A 111 23.74 6.75 -27.17
CA ILE A 111 23.33 7.17 -25.82
C ILE A 111 23.77 6.09 -24.85
N GLN A 112 24.45 6.49 -23.78
CA GLN A 112 24.81 5.61 -22.67
C GLN A 112 24.25 6.20 -21.38
N VAL A 113 23.54 5.37 -20.63
CA VAL A 113 23.10 5.71 -19.28
C VAL A 113 24.22 5.26 -18.34
N ALA A 114 25.03 6.21 -17.86
CA ALA A 114 26.15 5.91 -16.98
C ALA A 114 25.67 5.59 -15.55
N SER A 115 24.59 6.24 -15.12
CA SER A 115 23.98 6.07 -13.80
C SER A 115 22.48 6.38 -13.86
N ALA A 116 21.77 6.11 -12.77
CA ALA A 116 20.39 6.50 -12.57
C ALA A 116 20.12 8.01 -12.75
N GLN A 117 21.14 8.86 -12.70
CA GLN A 117 21.02 10.32 -12.79
C GLN A 117 21.82 10.92 -13.96
N GLU A 118 22.63 10.12 -14.66
CA GLU A 118 23.57 10.61 -15.66
C GLU A 118 23.37 9.95 -17.01
N LEU A 119 23.27 10.79 -18.04
CA LEU A 119 23.12 10.40 -19.43
C LEU A 119 24.24 11.01 -20.25
N SER A 120 25.03 10.17 -20.91
CA SER A 120 26.12 10.57 -21.79
C SER A 120 25.78 10.27 -23.25
N VAL A 121 26.09 11.22 -24.12
CA VAL A 121 25.88 11.12 -25.57
C VAL A 121 27.25 11.12 -26.23
N PHE A 122 27.49 10.17 -27.13
CA PHE A 122 28.77 9.99 -27.83
C PHE A 122 28.64 10.27 -29.32
N SER A 123 29.70 10.84 -29.90
CA SER A 123 29.78 11.10 -31.34
C SER A 123 29.84 9.78 -32.12
N PRO A 124 29.08 9.65 -33.21
CA PRO A 124 29.13 8.45 -34.05
C PRO A 124 30.40 8.36 -34.92
N VAL A 125 31.17 9.45 -35.04
CA VAL A 125 32.34 9.51 -35.93
C VAL A 125 33.61 9.07 -35.19
N ASP A 126 33.87 9.65 -34.01
CA ASP A 126 35.13 9.47 -33.30
C ASP A 126 34.97 8.68 -31.98
N GLY A 127 33.74 8.29 -31.63
CA GLY A 127 33.43 7.67 -30.33
C GLY A 127 33.64 8.58 -29.12
N ALA A 128 34.08 9.82 -29.34
CA ALA A 128 34.33 10.80 -28.28
C ALA A 128 33.03 11.21 -27.57
N LEU A 129 33.13 11.52 -26.28
CA LEU A 129 32.03 12.07 -25.49
C LEU A 129 31.59 13.40 -26.10
N TYR A 130 30.36 13.44 -26.61
CA TYR A 130 29.78 14.65 -27.18
C TYR A 130 29.24 15.56 -26.08
N LYS A 131 28.43 15.01 -25.16
CA LYS A 131 27.87 15.75 -24.03
C LYS A 131 27.38 14.82 -22.93
N SER A 132 27.51 15.24 -21.67
CA SER A 132 26.87 14.59 -20.53
C SER A 132 25.79 15.48 -19.93
N PHE A 133 24.74 14.86 -19.39
CA PHE A 133 23.59 15.52 -18.78
C PHE A 133 23.27 14.85 -17.44
N SER A 134 22.93 15.68 -16.45
CA SER A 134 22.41 15.21 -15.16
C SER A 134 20.91 15.48 -15.05
N PHE A 135 20.19 14.50 -14.53
CA PHE A 135 18.74 14.52 -14.33
C PHE A 135 18.40 13.98 -12.95
N SER A 136 17.19 14.28 -12.46
CA SER A 136 16.70 13.68 -11.21
C SER A 136 16.60 12.16 -11.32
N ARG A 137 16.23 11.66 -12.51
CA ARG A 137 16.22 10.24 -12.86
C ARG A 137 16.34 10.04 -14.36
N VAL A 138 17.07 9.02 -14.78
CA VAL A 138 17.21 8.56 -16.16
C VAL A 138 16.66 7.14 -16.29
N PHE A 139 15.74 6.95 -17.23
CA PHE A 139 15.16 5.65 -17.58
C PHE A 139 15.78 5.14 -18.87
N HIS A 140 16.49 4.02 -18.78
CA HIS A 140 16.96 3.23 -19.93
C HIS A 140 15.79 2.64 -20.73
N GLU A 141 16.07 2.23 -21.96
CA GLU A 141 15.14 1.63 -22.93
C GLU A 141 14.35 0.44 -22.39
N GLN A 142 14.93 -0.31 -21.46
CA GLN A 142 14.35 -1.52 -20.85
C GLN A 142 13.34 -1.20 -19.74
N HIS A 143 13.24 0.05 -19.28
CA HIS A 143 12.32 0.40 -18.20
C HIS A 143 10.87 0.45 -18.69
N ALA A 144 10.03 -0.36 -18.06
CA ALA A 144 8.60 -0.41 -18.31
C ALA A 144 7.86 0.86 -17.85
N GLN A 145 6.67 1.09 -18.40
CA GLN A 145 5.72 2.15 -17.98
C GLN A 145 5.51 2.16 -16.46
N LEU A 146 5.35 0.97 -15.87
CA LEU A 146 5.12 0.83 -14.44
C LEU A 146 6.26 1.43 -13.61
N THR A 147 7.51 1.28 -14.06
CA THR A 147 8.66 1.83 -13.36
C THR A 147 8.71 3.35 -13.45
N VAL A 148 8.34 3.92 -14.61
CA VAL A 148 8.20 5.37 -14.78
C VAL A 148 7.08 5.90 -13.88
N PHE A 149 5.92 5.22 -13.82
CA PHE A 149 4.81 5.62 -12.97
C PHE A 149 5.18 5.55 -11.49
N LYS A 150 5.90 4.52 -11.02
CA LYS A 150 6.34 4.42 -9.62
C LYS A 150 7.16 5.63 -9.17
N GLU A 151 7.96 6.22 -10.06
CA GLU A 151 8.76 7.40 -9.77
C GLU A 151 7.92 8.69 -9.66
N VAL A 152 6.81 8.76 -10.40
CA VAL A 152 5.87 9.90 -10.44
C VAL A 152 4.71 9.72 -9.44
N ALA A 153 4.46 8.51 -8.96
CA ALA A 153 3.36 8.18 -8.06
C ALA A 153 3.28 9.06 -6.80
N PRO A 154 4.38 9.45 -6.13
CA PRO A 154 4.32 10.38 -5.00
C PRO A 154 3.71 11.74 -5.36
N LEU A 155 3.98 12.25 -6.57
CA LEU A 155 3.38 13.49 -7.06
C LEU A 155 1.87 13.35 -7.26
N VAL A 156 1.42 12.21 -7.78
CA VAL A 156 -0.02 11.90 -7.93
C VAL A 156 -0.71 11.79 -6.56
N ARG A 157 -0.07 11.16 -5.57
CA ARG A 157 -0.60 11.11 -4.20
C ARG A 157 -0.74 12.51 -3.60
N SER A 158 0.28 13.35 -3.78
CA SER A 158 0.25 14.75 -3.34
C SER A 158 -0.89 15.54 -4.00
N ALA A 159 -1.18 15.27 -5.27
CA ALA A 159 -2.34 15.86 -5.96
C ALA A 159 -3.67 15.42 -5.35
N VAL A 160 -3.82 14.13 -5.04
CA VAL A 160 -5.03 13.58 -4.38
C VAL A 160 -5.23 14.15 -2.97
N THR A 161 -4.16 14.52 -2.27
CA THR A 161 -4.24 15.16 -0.95
C THR A 161 -4.49 16.67 -1.00
N GLY A 162 -4.63 17.26 -2.19
CA GLY A 162 -5.00 18.67 -2.38
C GLY A 162 -3.88 19.61 -2.79
N HIS A 163 -2.70 19.09 -3.15
CA HIS A 163 -1.61 19.92 -3.69
C HIS A 163 -1.72 20.07 -5.21
N HIS A 164 -1.18 21.16 -5.76
CA HIS A 164 -1.09 21.32 -7.20
C HIS A 164 0.11 20.55 -7.75
N ALA A 165 -0.14 19.70 -8.74
CA ALA A 165 0.88 18.94 -9.43
C ALA A 165 0.75 19.14 -10.94
N CYS A 166 1.89 19.17 -11.63
CA CYS A 166 1.91 19.24 -13.08
C CYS A 166 2.97 18.30 -13.66
N VAL A 167 2.62 17.57 -14.70
CA VAL A 167 3.51 16.66 -15.43
C VAL A 167 3.50 17.05 -16.89
N PHE A 168 4.68 17.32 -17.43
CA PHE A 168 4.86 17.61 -18.84
C PHE A 168 5.77 16.58 -19.48
N ALA A 169 5.42 16.14 -20.68
CA ALA A 169 6.29 15.34 -21.53
C ALA A 169 6.90 16.23 -22.62
N TYR A 170 8.22 16.33 -22.65
CA TYR A 170 8.96 17.13 -23.63
C TYR A 170 9.84 16.25 -24.54
N GLY A 171 9.94 16.62 -25.81
CA GLY A 171 10.77 15.94 -26.80
C GLY A 171 10.25 16.12 -28.23
N GLN A 172 11.06 15.75 -29.22
CA GLN A 172 10.67 15.80 -30.64
C GLN A 172 9.49 14.86 -30.98
N THR A 173 8.90 15.02 -32.17
CA THR A 173 7.90 14.07 -32.69
C THR A 173 8.51 12.67 -32.78
N GLY A 174 7.77 11.66 -32.33
CA GLY A 174 8.24 10.27 -32.25
C GLY A 174 9.12 9.92 -31.03
N ALA A 175 9.43 10.88 -30.14
CA ALA A 175 10.25 10.61 -28.94
C ALA A 175 9.55 9.76 -27.86
N GLY A 176 8.24 9.49 -27.99
CA GLY A 176 7.49 8.68 -27.01
C GLY A 176 6.71 9.48 -25.97
N LYS A 177 6.42 10.77 -26.21
CA LYS A 177 5.59 11.61 -25.32
C LYS A 177 4.20 10.99 -25.06
N THR A 178 3.45 10.69 -26.10
CA THR A 178 2.11 10.07 -26.03
C THR A 178 2.12 8.66 -25.47
N HIS A 179 3.24 7.94 -25.56
CA HIS A 179 3.39 6.62 -24.93
C HIS A 179 3.73 6.75 -23.45
N THR A 180 4.33 7.86 -23.02
CA THR A 180 4.76 8.07 -21.64
C THR A 180 3.65 8.64 -20.77
N MET A 181 2.86 9.55 -21.31
CA MET A 181 1.63 10.07 -20.72
C MET A 181 0.52 9.02 -20.80
#